data_AF-A0A962L5M3-F1
#
_entry.id   AF-A0A962L5M3-F1
#
_cell.length_a   1.000
_cell.length_b   1.000
_cell.length_c   1.000
_cell.angle_alpha   90.00
_cell.angle_beta   90.00
_cell.angle_gamma   90.00
#
_symmetry.space_group_name_H-M   'P 1'
#
loop_
_entity.id
_entity.type
_entity.pdbx_description
1 polymer ?
#
loop_
_entity_poly.entity_id
_entity_poly.type
_entity_poly.pdbx_seq_one_letter_code
_entity_poly.pdbx_strand_id
1 'polypeptide(L)' 'MRKTLTYPARCVGRGVPALDKRFIITEVFSDAPYGGNQLATLPDAGGMTTKEMQQIARAFNFAETT' A
#
# COMPACT_ATOMS: atom_id res chain seq x y z
N MET A 1 8.93 13.63 -11.30
CA MET A 1 7.79 14.13 -10.49
C MET A 1 7.04 12.91 -9.96
N ARG A 2 6.01 13.03 -9.08
CA ARG A 2 5.29 11.86 -8.50
C ARG A 2 3.94 11.70 -9.21
N LYS A 3 3.64 10.51 -9.74
CA LYS A 3 2.26 10.12 -10.09
C LYS A 3 1.68 9.26 -8.97
N THR A 4 0.51 9.68 -8.49
CA THR A 4 -0.18 9.14 -7.31
C THR A 4 -1.54 8.63 -7.75
N LEU A 5 -1.80 7.34 -7.56
CA LEU A 5 -3.10 6.73 -7.79
C LEU A 5 -3.69 6.29 -6.46
N THR A 6 -4.93 6.72 -6.17
CA THR A 6 -5.65 6.35 -4.95
C THR A 6 -6.59 5.20 -5.24
N TYR A 7 -6.50 4.14 -4.45
CA TYR A 7 -7.34 2.96 -4.60
C TYR A 7 -8.05 2.63 -3.29
N PRO A 8 -9.34 2.23 -3.33
CA PRO A 8 -9.96 1.57 -2.20
C PRO A 8 -9.32 0.18 -2.04
N ALA A 9 -8.67 -0.09 -0.91
CA ALA A 9 -8.31 -1.48 -0.59
C ALA A 9 -9.51 -2.15 0.03
N ARG A 10 -9.73 -3.39 -0.37
CA ARG A 10 -10.50 -4.33 0.42
C ARG A 10 -9.70 -5.62 0.50
N CYS A 11 -8.79 -5.69 1.47
CA CYS A 11 -8.02 -6.90 1.71
C CYS A 11 -8.87 -7.86 2.56
N VAL A 12 -9.35 -8.95 1.94
CA VAL A 12 -10.18 -9.97 2.60
C VAL A 12 -9.35 -11.24 2.77
N GLY A 13 -8.63 -11.34 3.89
CA GLY A 13 -7.74 -12.47 4.20
C GLY A 13 -8.04 -13.03 5.59
N ARG A 14 -8.01 -14.36 5.75
CA ARG A 14 -8.22 -15.04 7.03
C ARG A 14 -7.09 -14.62 8.00
N GLY A 15 -7.39 -13.80 9.01
CA GLY A 15 -6.41 -13.28 9.97
C GLY A 15 -5.67 -12.00 9.55
N VAL A 16 -6.17 -11.28 8.54
CA VAL A 16 -5.81 -9.88 8.26
C VAL A 16 -7.07 -9.06 8.56
N PRO A 17 -7.00 -7.97 9.34
CA PRO A 17 -8.17 -7.11 9.55
C PRO A 17 -8.72 -6.71 8.19
N ALA A 18 -10.05 -6.71 8.04
CA ALA A 18 -10.70 -6.22 6.83
C ALA A 18 -10.22 -4.79 6.61
N LEU A 19 -9.30 -4.61 5.66
CA LEU A 19 -8.68 -3.32 5.43
C LEU A 19 -9.68 -2.47 4.68
N ASP A 20 -10.55 -1.76 5.39
CA ASP A 20 -11.45 -0.74 4.85
C ASP A 20 -10.73 0.62 4.89
N LYS A 21 -9.48 0.62 4.43
CA LYS A 21 -8.58 1.77 4.48
C LYS A 21 -8.19 2.15 3.06
N ARG A 22 -8.04 3.44 2.84
CA ARG A 22 -7.52 3.98 1.58
C ARG A 22 -6.02 3.77 1.54
N PHE A 23 -5.52 3.41 0.37
CA PHE A 23 -4.09 3.36 0.11
C PHE A 23 -3.78 4.09 -1.19
N ILE A 24 -2.53 4.50 -1.29
CA ILE A 24 -2.00 5.26 -2.41
C ILE A 24 -0.86 4.46 -3.00
N ILE A 25 -0.89 4.21 -4.31
CA ILE A 25 0.27 3.72 -5.04
C ILE A 25 0.96 4.92 -5.68
N THR A 26 2.26 5.05 -5.42
CA THR A 26 3.11 6.07 -6.04
C THR A 26 4.23 5.39 -6.81
N GLU A 27 4.40 5.78 -8.06
CA GLU A 27 5.60 5.43 -8.84
C GLU A 27 6.71 6.42 -8.47
N VAL A 28 7.71 5.95 -7.75
CA VAL A 28 8.91 6.74 -7.46
C VAL A 28 9.95 6.51 -8.56
N PHE A 29 10.67 7.58 -8.94
CA PHE A 29 11.70 7.60 -9.99
C PHE A 29 11.22 7.52 -11.45
N SER A 30 9.93 7.63 -11.71
CA SER A 30 9.42 7.70 -13.09
C SER A 30 8.20 8.59 -13.21
N ASP A 31 8.10 9.27 -14.36
CA ASP A 31 6.90 10.03 -14.76
C ASP A 31 5.98 9.21 -15.68
N ALA A 32 6.44 8.03 -16.12
CA ALA A 32 5.67 7.07 -16.91
C ALA A 32 4.97 6.04 -16.00
N PRO A 33 3.72 5.63 -16.33
CA PRO A 33 3.08 4.53 -15.63
C PRO A 33 3.92 3.25 -15.77
N TYR A 34 4.08 2.50 -14.68
CA TYR A 34 4.88 1.27 -14.60
C TYR A 34 6.39 1.44 -14.86
N GLY A 35 6.89 2.68 -14.93
CA GLY A 35 8.30 2.94 -15.26
C GLY A 35 9.21 3.13 -14.05
N GLY A 36 8.69 3.06 -12.82
CA GLY A 36 9.41 3.36 -11.59
C GLY A 36 9.34 2.22 -10.58
N ASN A 37 9.66 2.52 -9.33
CA ASN A 37 9.42 1.62 -8.21
C ASN A 37 8.07 1.95 -7.57
N GLN A 38 7.25 0.93 -7.32
CA GLN A 38 5.93 1.10 -6.74
C GLN A 38 6.03 1.18 -5.22
N LEU A 39 5.52 2.27 -4.65
CA LEU A 39 5.43 2.48 -3.20
C LEU A 39 3.95 2.52 -2.81
N ALA A 40 3.55 1.67 -1.87
CA ALA A 40 2.24 1.73 -1.24
C ALA A 40 2.31 2.58 0.05
N THR A 41 1.43 3.57 0.16
CA THR A 41 1.27 4.42 1.36
C THR A 41 -0.12 4.25 1.96
N LEU A 42 -0.19 3.97 3.27
CA LEU A 42 -1.44 3.83 4.02
C LEU A 42 -1.61 5.02 5.00
N PRO A 43 -2.25 6.13 4.58
CA PRO A 43 -2.36 7.34 5.41
C PRO A 43 -3.14 7.14 6.72
N ASP A 44 -4.07 6.18 6.76
CA ASP A 44 -4.95 5.91 7.90
C ASP A 44 -4.55 4.63 8.67
N ALA A 45 -3.25 4.35 8.80
CA ALA A 45 -2.70 3.17 9.47
C ALA A 45 -2.81 3.18 11.02
N GLY A 46 -3.43 4.21 11.59
CA GLY A 46 -3.66 4.30 13.04
C GLY A 46 -4.43 3.09 13.59
N GLY A 47 -3.92 2.51 14.68
CA GLY A 47 -4.49 1.33 15.33
C GLY A 47 -3.99 -0.01 14.80
N MET A 48 -3.10 -0.01 13.80
CA MET A 48 -2.49 -1.23 13.29
C MET A 48 -1.32 -1.70 14.13
N THR A 49 -1.26 -3.00 14.38
CA THR A 49 -0.07 -3.65 14.92
C THR A 49 1.00 -3.81 13.83
N THR A 50 2.26 -3.89 14.25
CA THR A 50 3.39 -4.16 13.34
C THR A 50 3.20 -5.45 12.54
N LYS A 51 2.52 -6.45 13.13
CA LYS A 51 2.22 -7.72 12.46
C LYS A 51 1.23 -7.53 11.31
N GLU A 52 0.19 -6.73 11.51
CA GLU A 52 -0.79 -6.39 10.46
C GLU A 52 -0.13 -5.57 9.34
N MET A 53 0.72 -4.60 9.69
CA MET A 53 1.49 -3.84 8.69
C MET A 53 2.37 -4.78 7.84
N GLN A 54 3.05 -5.74 8.47
CA GLN A 54 3.83 -6.76 7.76
C GLN A 54 2.98 -7.65 6.85
N GLN A 55 1.79 -8.06 7.29
CA GLN A 55 0.88 -8.87 6.45
C GLN A 55 0.42 -8.09 5.23
N ILE A 56 0.13 -6.80 5.39
CA ILE A 56 -0.29 -5.93 4.29
C ILE A 56 0.87 -5.67 3.33
N ALA A 57 2.07 -5.38 3.82
CA ALA A 57 3.26 -5.21 2.98
C ALA A 57 3.52 -6.46 2.11
N ARG A 58 3.36 -7.66 2.69
CA ARG A 58 3.44 -8.93 1.94
C ARG A 58 2.33 -9.08 0.91
N ALA A 59 1.12 -8.58 1.19
CA ALA A 59 0.00 -8.64 0.26
C ALA A 59 0.21 -7.70 -0.95
N PHE A 60 0.85 -6.55 -0.76
CA PHE A 60 1.23 -5.65 -1.86
C PHE A 60 2.40 -6.19 -2.68
N ASN A 61 3.32 -6.96 -2.06
CA ASN A 61 4.50 -7.52 -2.72
C ASN A 61 5.40 -6.46 -3.39
N PHE A 62 5.44 -5.26 -2.82
CA PHE A 62 6.33 -4.18 -3.23
C PHE A 62 7.62 -4.18 -2.39
N ALA A 63 8.67 -3.54 -2.91
CA ALA A 63 9.94 -3.42 -2.20
C ALA A 63 9.80 -2.67 -0.86
N GLU A 64 8.82 -1.75 -0.77
CA GLU A 64 8.56 -0.95 0.43
C GLU A 64 7.07 -0.60 0.57
N THR A 65 6.58 -0.49 1.81
CA THR A 65 5.22 -0.07 2.15
C THR A 65 5.29 0.77 3.43
N THR A 66 4.65 1.94 3.45
CA THR A 66 4.73 2.93 4.54
C THR A 66 3.36 3.29 5.10
#